data_AF-A0A951Z5Z6-F1
#
_entry.id   AF-A0A951Z5Z6-F1
#
_cell.length_a   1.000
_cell.length_b   1.000
_cell.length_c   1.000
_cell.angle_alpha   90.00
_cell.angle_beta   90.00
_cell.angle_gamma   90.00
#
_symmetry.space_group_name_H-M   'P 1'
#
loop_
_entity.id
_entity.type
_entity.pdbx_description
1 polymer ?
#
loop_
_entity_poly.entity_id
_entity_poly.type
_entity_poly.pdbx_seq_one_letter_code
_entity_poly.pdbx_strand_id
1 'polypeptide(L)' 'SGVTIPAGGLTGLAATLENGDVNGDNAVSISDFLVLRSVYGTTRTSPNWNENADLNGDGSVGIADFLILRARFGSSGDQ' A
#
# COMPACT_ATOMS: atom_id res chain seq x y z
N SER A 1 -4.33 -20.58 -14.61
CA SER A 1 -2.91 -20.95 -14.56
C SER A 1 -2.39 -20.80 -13.16
N GLY A 2 -2.04 -21.91 -12.51
CA GLY A 2 -1.39 -21.87 -11.20
C GLY A 2 0.08 -21.54 -11.36
N VAL A 3 0.60 -20.63 -10.54
CA VAL A 3 2.03 -20.37 -10.44
C VAL A 3 2.60 -21.42 -9.49
N THR A 4 3.40 -22.34 -10.03
CA THR A 4 4.19 -23.30 -9.24
C THR A 4 5.52 -22.64 -8.92
N ILE A 5 5.80 -22.39 -7.64
CA ILE A 5 7.09 -21.86 -7.19
C ILE A 5 7.95 -23.02 -6.68
N PRO A 6 9.15 -23.26 -7.26
CA PRO A 6 10.03 -24.34 -6.83
C PRO A 6 10.56 -24.09 -5.41
N ALA A 7 10.75 -25.16 -4.63
CA ALA A 7 11.13 -25.18 -3.22
C ALA A 7 12.58 -24.71 -2.92
N GLY A 8 13.22 -23.99 -3.85
CA GLY A 8 14.44 -23.21 -3.62
C GLY A 8 14.01 -21.78 -3.31
N GLY A 9 13.90 -21.47 -2.02
CA GLY A 9 13.25 -20.28 -1.51
C GLY A 9 13.64 -18.97 -2.20
N LEU A 10 12.65 -18.09 -2.29
CA LEU A 10 12.74 -16.68 -2.68
C LEU A 10 13.46 -15.93 -1.56
N THR A 11 14.72 -16.27 -1.28
CA THR A 11 15.57 -15.56 -0.33
C THR A 11 15.88 -14.20 -0.95
N GLY A 12 15.09 -13.18 -0.62
CA GLY A 12 15.21 -11.82 -1.14
C GLY A 12 13.91 -11.20 -1.67
N LEU A 13 12.78 -11.92 -1.63
CA LEU A 13 11.46 -11.34 -1.88
C LEU A 13 10.60 -11.39 -0.61
N ALA A 14 11.20 -11.01 0.52
CA ALA A 14 10.44 -10.67 1.72
C ALA A 14 9.81 -9.28 1.53
N ALA A 15 9.04 -9.08 0.46
CA ALA A 15 8.09 -7.98 0.40
C ALA A 15 6.96 -8.34 1.38
N THR A 16 7.19 -8.09 2.67
CA THR A 16 6.10 -7.97 3.61
C THR A 16 5.23 -6.84 3.08
N LEU A 17 4.04 -7.18 2.58
CA LEU A 17 3.06 -6.21 2.12
C LEU A 17 2.62 -5.37 3.33
N GLU A 18 3.42 -4.37 3.69
CA GLU A 18 3.19 -3.50 4.84
C GLU A 18 2.03 -2.58 4.47
N ASN A 19 0.87 -2.78 5.12
CA ASN A 19 -0.29 -1.91 4.88
C ASN A 19 0.11 -0.45 5.16
N GLY A 20 0.03 0.42 4.15
CA GLY A 20 0.54 1.79 4.21
C GLY A 20 1.67 2.11 3.24
N ASP A 21 2.31 1.10 2.63
CA ASP A 21 3.22 1.25 1.48
C ASP A 21 2.37 1.37 0.20
N VAL A 22 1.99 2.61 -0.13
CA VAL A 22 1.07 2.93 -1.22
C VAL A 22 1.80 2.95 -2.56
N ASN A 23 3.09 3.31 -2.56
CA ASN A 23 3.90 3.41 -3.78
C ASN A 23 4.68 2.11 -4.10
N GLY A 24 4.72 1.15 -3.19
CA GLY A 24 5.39 -0.14 -3.34
C GLY A 24 6.91 -0.06 -3.21
N ASP A 25 7.45 0.95 -2.52
CA ASP A 25 8.89 1.14 -2.34
C ASP A 25 9.47 0.43 -1.10
N ASN A 26 8.65 -0.39 -0.43
CA ASN A 26 8.99 -1.16 0.77
C ASN A 26 9.24 -0.28 2.01
N ALA A 27 8.75 0.96 2.02
CA ALA A 27 8.77 1.85 3.17
C ALA A 27 7.48 2.68 3.29
N VAL A 28 6.93 2.79 4.50
CA VAL A 28 5.82 3.70 4.78
C VAL A 28 6.38 5.07 5.11
N SER A 29 6.35 5.96 4.13
CA SER A 29 7.07 7.23 4.13
C SER A 29 6.19 8.42 3.73
N ILE A 30 6.82 9.59 3.57
CA ILE A 30 6.15 10.77 3.05
C ILE A 30 5.73 10.58 1.58
N SER A 31 6.41 9.70 0.83
CA SER A 31 6.07 9.41 -0.56
C SER A 31 4.68 8.77 -0.66
N ASP A 32 4.35 7.85 0.24
CA ASP A 32 3.03 7.21 0.33
C ASP A 32 1.93 8.20 0.67
N PHE A 33 2.22 9.10 1.60
CA PHE A 33 1.29 10.18 1.92
C PHE A 33 1.03 11.09 0.71
N LEU A 34 2.04 11.39 -0.11
CA LEU A 34 1.86 12.20 -1.32
C LEU A 34 1.00 11.47 -2.35
N VAL A 35 1.14 10.15 -2.50
CA VAL A 35 0.27 9.34 -3.35
C VAL A 35 -1.17 9.35 -2.81
N LEU A 36 -1.38 9.04 -1.53
CA LEU A 36 -2.70 9.06 -0.89
C LEU A 36 -3.38 10.43 -1.05
N ARG A 37 -2.63 11.52 -0.82
CA ARG A 37 -3.12 12.89 -0.99
C ARG A 37 -3.57 13.18 -2.42
N SER A 38 -2.87 12.65 -3.43
CA SER A 38 -3.19 12.89 -4.84
C SER A 38 -4.54 12.30 -5.28
N VAL A 39 -5.04 11.29 -4.56
CA VAL A 39 -6.30 10.59 -4.85
C VAL A 39 -7.32 10.73 -3.71
N TYR A 40 -7.10 11.64 -2.76
CA TYR A 40 -7.98 11.84 -1.62
C TYR A 40 -9.41 12.22 -2.07
N GLY A 41 -10.42 11.58 -1.49
CA GLY A 41 -11.83 11.78 -1.82
C GLY A 41 -12.31 11.01 -3.06
N THR A 42 -11.45 10.23 -3.70
CA THR A 42 -11.86 9.35 -4.80
C THR A 42 -12.53 8.08 -4.28
N THR A 43 -13.37 7.47 -5.13
CA THR A 43 -14.02 6.18 -4.86
C THR A 43 -13.80 5.24 -6.05
N ARG A 44 -14.21 3.97 -5.94
CA ARG A 44 -14.09 2.97 -7.04
C ARG A 44 -14.64 3.40 -8.41
N THR A 45 -15.51 4.42 -8.47
CA THR A 45 -16.05 4.95 -9.74
C THR A 45 -15.28 6.14 -10.29
N SER A 46 -14.34 6.71 -9.52
CA SER A 46 -13.50 7.82 -9.93
C SER A 46 -12.41 7.35 -10.90
N PRO A 47 -12.12 8.09 -12.00
CA PRO A 47 -11.15 7.68 -13.00
C PRO A 47 -9.70 7.64 -12.50
N ASN A 48 -9.42 8.35 -11.40
CA ASN A 48 -8.11 8.43 -10.75
C ASN A 48 -8.08 7.71 -9.40
N TRP A 49 -9.03 6.82 -9.13
CA TRP A 49 -8.99 6.01 -7.90
C TRP A 49 -7.77 5.09 -7.92
N ASN A 50 -7.08 5.00 -6.77
CA ASN A 50 -5.96 4.11 -6.56
C ASN A 50 -6.31 3.14 -5.44
N GLU A 51 -6.43 1.86 -5.76
CA GLU A 51 -6.73 0.79 -4.82
C GLU A 51 -5.69 0.66 -3.71
N ASN A 52 -4.43 1.00 -3.96
CA ASN A 52 -3.37 0.96 -2.95
C ASN A 52 -3.52 2.07 -1.90
N ALA A 53 -4.34 3.09 -2.16
CA ALA A 53 -4.63 4.17 -1.21
C ALA A 53 -5.92 3.92 -0.40
N ASP A 54 -6.72 2.90 -0.73
CA ASP A 54 -7.90 2.41 0.01
C ASP A 54 -7.44 1.37 1.06
N LEU A 55 -6.69 1.85 2.06
CA LEU A 55 -6.00 1.04 3.07
C LEU A 55 -6.95 0.34 4.05
N ASN A 56 -8.19 0.82 4.18
CA ASN A 56 -9.24 0.15 4.96
C ASN A 56 -10.17 -0.75 4.10
N GLY A 57 -10.10 -0.66 2.77
CA GLY A 57 -10.89 -1.45 1.83
C GLY A 57 -12.36 -1.03 1.69
N ASP A 58 -12.76 0.14 2.19
CA ASP A 58 -14.16 0.59 2.17
C ASP A 58 -14.60 1.09 0.77
N GLY A 59 -13.64 1.31 -0.13
CA GLY A 59 -13.88 1.76 -1.50
C GLY A 59 -13.77 3.26 -1.71
N SER A 60 -13.32 3.99 -0.70
CA SER A 60 -13.11 5.43 -0.73
C SER A 60 -11.76 5.76 -0.10
N VAL A 61 -10.98 6.63 -0.74
CA VAL A 61 -9.73 7.12 -0.14
C VAL A 61 -10.05 8.34 0.74
N GLY A 62 -9.84 8.23 2.05
CA GLY A 62 -10.23 9.24 3.01
C GLY A 62 -9.41 9.28 4.29
N ILE A 63 -10.02 9.82 5.35
CA ILE A 63 -9.35 10.03 6.64
C ILE A 63 -9.02 8.71 7.34
N ALA A 64 -9.83 7.67 7.13
CA ALA A 64 -9.58 6.36 7.72
C ALA A 64 -8.27 5.77 7.17
N ASP A 65 -8.02 5.88 5.87
CA ASP A 65 -6.78 5.43 5.23
C ASP A 65 -5.58 6.25 5.71
N PHE A 66 -5.73 7.57 5.81
CA PHE A 66 -4.68 8.42 6.37
C PHE A 66 -4.31 8.01 7.81
N LEU A 67 -5.28 7.64 8.65
CA LEU A 67 -5.01 7.18 10.02
C LEU A 67 -4.26 5.84 10.05
N ILE A 68 -4.55 4.94 9.10
CA ILE A 68 -3.82 3.69 8.92
C ILE A 68 -2.38 3.96 8.49
N LEU A 69 -2.17 4.79 7.46
CA LEU A 69 -0.84 5.19 6.99
C LEU A 69 -0.03 5.82 8.13
N ARG A 70 -0.63 6.75 8.88
CA ARG A 70 0.01 7.40 10.03
C ARG A 70 0.40 6.40 11.10
N ALA A 71 -0.41 5.40 11.38
CA ALA A 71 -0.10 4.37 12.39
C ALA A 71 1.09 3.49 12.00
N ARG A 72 1.46 3.47 10.71
CA ARG A 72 2.54 2.66 10.15
C ARG A 72 3.74 3.49 9.69
N PHE A 73 3.67 4.81 9.78
CA PHE A 73 4.69 5.73 9.29
C PHE A 73 6.07 5.45 9.91
N GLY A 74 7.09 5.38 9.04
CA GLY A 74 8.46 5.04 9.41
C GLY A 74 8.77 3.54 9.47
N SER A 75 7.80 2.68 9.17
CA SER A 75 8.03 1.24 9.01
C SER A 75 8.62 0.94 7.63
N SER A 76 9.47 -0.07 7.54
CA SER A 76 10.03 -0.57 6.27
C SER A 76 10.17 -2.08 6.36
N GLY A 77 9.96 -2.79 5.26
CA GLY A 77 10.22 -4.23 5.22
C GLY A 77 11.70 -4.52 5.47
N ASP A 78 11.99 -5.41 6.42
CA ASP A 78 13.36 -5.88 6.69
C ASP A 78 13.89 -6.61 5.44
N GLN A 79 15.15 -6.35 5.08
CA GLN A 79 15.81 -6.94 3.88
C GLN A 79 15.97 -8.46 3.97
#